data_AF-A0AAU9UBS1-F1
#
_entry.id   AF-A0AAU9UBS1-F1
#
_cell.length_a   1.000
_cell.length_b   1.000
_cell.length_c   1.000
_cell.angle_alpha   90.00
_cell.angle_beta   90.00
_cell.angle_gamma   90.00
#
_symmetry.space_group_name_H-M   'P 1'
#
loop_
_entity.id
_entity.type
_entity.pdbx_description
1 polymer ?
#
loop_
_entity_poly.entity_id
_entity_poly.type
_entity_poly.pdbx_seq_one_letter_code
_entity_poly.pdbx_strand_id
1 'polypeptide(L)'
;MYILKKVAITHIPKNRKTDTKDNHTSPQRTAVTRKEEVMAIKSKFPTKIPLIVERYHKERNLPTLDKTKFLVPADITMSQFLVIIRNRIKIKPNQALYLIINNKSMLSMSMTMAQAYEQYGDEDGFLYITYASQEIFGYQGDMTGLNKEVKVIRDRFPNKIPLFVERFAKEKEVPVLGRNKFLVPQELTMSQFLYIIRTKMNLRDSQALYLLVNEKVIVSHSMTMAQVYDQFQSADGFLHITYATQQVFG
;
A
#
# COMPACT_ATOMS: atom_id res chain seq x y z
N MET A 1 -29.32 7.24 0.79
CA MET A 1 -28.81 6.17 -0.10
C MET A 1 -29.27 6.29 -1.57
N TYR A 2 -29.65 7.50 -2.05
CA TYR A 2 -30.18 7.70 -3.42
C TYR A 2 -29.32 8.64 -4.31
N ILE A 3 -28.34 9.35 -3.76
CA ILE A 3 -27.59 10.38 -4.50
C ILE A 3 -26.46 9.78 -5.37
N LEU A 4 -25.93 8.60 -5.03
CA LEU A 4 -24.78 8.01 -5.73
C LEU A 4 -25.12 7.24 -7.02
N LYS A 5 -26.40 6.97 -7.33
CA LYS A 5 -26.79 6.31 -8.58
C LYS A 5 -26.63 7.19 -9.83
N LYS A 6 -26.34 8.49 -9.69
CA LYS A 6 -26.22 9.47 -10.79
C LYS A 6 -24.82 10.10 -10.95
N VAL A 7 -23.78 9.58 -10.30
CA VAL A 7 -22.41 10.01 -10.66
C VAL A 7 -22.04 9.33 -11.97
N ALA A 8 -22.32 10.00 -13.09
CA ALA A 8 -22.10 9.52 -14.43
C ALA A 8 -20.59 9.42 -14.74
N ILE A 9 -19.99 8.31 -14.31
CA ILE A 9 -18.68 7.90 -14.82
C ILE A 9 -18.88 7.50 -16.28
N THR A 10 -18.37 8.34 -17.17
CA THR A 10 -18.43 8.10 -18.62
C THR A 10 -17.25 7.22 -19.00
N HIS A 11 -17.50 6.17 -19.78
CA HIS A 11 -16.44 5.33 -20.32
C HIS A 11 -15.82 6.00 -21.54
N ILE A 12 -14.49 6.00 -21.64
CA ILE A 12 -13.77 6.45 -22.83
C ILE A 12 -13.70 5.24 -23.80
N PRO A 13 -14.40 5.26 -24.96
CA PRO A 13 -14.35 4.16 -25.91
C PRO A 13 -12.94 3.96 -26.47
N LYS A 14 -12.51 2.70 -26.64
CA LYS A 14 -11.27 2.37 -27.35
C LYS A 14 -11.39 2.81 -28.81
N ASN A 15 -10.44 3.61 -29.29
CA ASN A 15 -10.45 4.09 -30.66
C ASN A 15 -10.06 2.93 -31.61
N ARG A 16 -11.02 2.46 -32.41
CA ARG A 16 -10.93 1.18 -33.16
C ARG A 16 -10.04 1.23 -34.43
N LYS A 17 -9.29 2.32 -34.66
CA LYS A 17 -8.61 2.56 -35.95
C LYS A 17 -7.09 2.35 -35.97
N THR A 18 -6.43 1.94 -34.88
CA THR A 18 -4.96 1.72 -34.91
C THR A 18 -4.45 0.44 -34.24
N ASP A 19 -5.29 -0.38 -33.61
CA ASP A 19 -4.84 -1.62 -32.95
C ASP A 19 -4.96 -2.84 -33.87
N THR A 20 -4.42 -2.77 -35.08
CA THR A 20 -4.10 -3.97 -35.86
C THR A 20 -2.67 -4.38 -35.58
N LYS A 21 -2.53 -5.44 -34.78
CA LYS A 21 -1.38 -6.34 -34.59
C LYS A 21 -0.02 -5.75 -34.96
N ASP A 22 0.77 -5.38 -33.95
CA ASP A 22 2.22 -5.58 -34.01
C ASP A 22 2.82 -5.73 -32.60
N ASN A 23 3.32 -6.93 -32.34
CA ASN A 23 4.20 -7.25 -31.22
C ASN A 23 5.55 -6.56 -31.46
N HIS A 24 5.66 -5.30 -31.04
CA HIS A 24 6.87 -4.51 -30.73
C HIS A 24 6.65 -3.06 -31.14
N THR A 25 5.91 -2.30 -30.33
CA THR A 25 5.83 -0.84 -30.50
C THR A 25 6.57 -0.17 -29.37
N SER A 26 7.60 0.59 -29.74
CA SER A 26 8.50 1.34 -28.88
C SER A 26 7.75 2.33 -27.96
N PRO A 27 8.17 2.48 -26.68
CA PRO A 27 7.43 3.22 -25.64
C PRO A 27 7.22 4.73 -25.95
N GLN A 28 7.97 5.29 -26.89
CA GLN A 28 7.83 6.70 -27.30
C GLN A 28 6.62 6.97 -28.21
N ARG A 29 6.16 6.01 -29.02
CA ARG A 29 4.99 6.20 -29.90
C ARG A 29 3.66 6.21 -29.15
N THR A 30 3.61 5.64 -27.93
CA THR A 30 2.38 5.51 -27.12
C THR A 30 2.04 6.72 -26.25
N ALA A 31 3.02 7.57 -25.90
CA ALA A 31 2.80 8.70 -24.99
C ALA A 31 2.21 9.92 -25.71
N VAL A 32 2.68 10.22 -26.93
CA VAL A 32 2.22 11.37 -27.73
C VAL A 32 0.74 11.21 -28.10
N THR A 33 0.35 10.01 -28.56
CA THR A 33 -1.04 9.70 -28.91
C THR A 33 -1.98 9.77 -27.69
N ARG A 34 -1.49 9.44 -26.49
CA ARG A 34 -2.27 9.55 -25.25
C ARG A 34 -2.46 11.01 -24.83
N LYS A 35 -1.42 11.85 -24.94
CA LYS A 35 -1.53 13.30 -24.68
C LYS A 35 -2.57 13.95 -25.59
N GLU A 36 -2.57 13.61 -26.89
CA GLU A 36 -3.57 14.09 -27.85
C GLU A 36 -4.98 13.59 -27.53
N GLU A 37 -5.14 12.31 -27.17
CA GLU A 37 -6.40 11.72 -26.72
C GLU A 37 -6.95 12.48 -25.50
N VAL A 38 -6.10 12.71 -24.48
CA VAL A 38 -6.47 13.44 -23.27
C VAL A 38 -6.84 14.88 -23.58
N MET A 39 -6.04 15.59 -24.39
CA MET A 39 -6.35 16.97 -24.77
C MET A 39 -7.71 17.08 -25.44
N ALA A 40 -8.00 16.21 -26.42
CA ALA A 40 -9.30 16.18 -27.09
C ALA A 40 -10.45 15.88 -26.13
N ILE A 41 -10.24 14.98 -25.17
CA ILE A 41 -11.26 14.60 -24.19
C ILE A 41 -11.48 15.69 -23.14
N LYS A 42 -10.42 16.34 -22.64
CA LYS A 42 -10.54 17.45 -21.68
C LYS A 42 -11.20 18.67 -22.31
N SER A 43 -10.98 18.93 -23.60
CA SER A 43 -11.72 19.97 -24.34
C SER A 43 -13.22 19.67 -24.40
N LYS A 44 -13.61 18.40 -24.60
CA LYS A 44 -15.03 17.97 -24.63
C LYS A 44 -15.68 17.86 -23.24
N PHE A 45 -14.90 17.54 -22.21
CA PHE A 45 -15.38 17.30 -20.85
C PHE A 45 -14.50 18.03 -19.82
N PRO A 46 -14.53 19.37 -19.76
CA PRO A 46 -13.59 20.17 -18.97
C PRO A 46 -13.72 19.95 -17.46
N THR A 47 -14.88 19.51 -16.98
CA THR A 47 -15.16 19.24 -15.56
C THR A 47 -14.90 17.78 -15.16
N LYS A 48 -14.37 16.96 -16.06
CA LYS A 48 -14.08 15.55 -15.81
C LYS A 48 -12.60 15.24 -15.87
N ILE A 49 -12.20 14.33 -15.00
CA ILE A 49 -10.83 13.85 -14.84
C ILE A 49 -10.69 12.52 -15.59
N PRO A 50 -9.74 12.39 -16.53
CA PRO A 50 -9.43 11.15 -17.22
C PRO A 50 -8.60 10.22 -16.32
N LEU A 51 -9.07 9.00 -16.13
CA LEU A 51 -8.51 8.02 -15.19
C LEU A 51 -8.28 6.68 -15.86
N ILE A 52 -7.19 6.03 -15.47
CA ILE A 52 -6.96 4.61 -15.71
C ILE A 52 -7.01 3.90 -14.36
N VAL A 53 -7.92 2.95 -14.21
CA VAL A 53 -8.13 2.18 -12.97
C VAL A 53 -7.91 0.70 -13.25
N GLU A 54 -6.95 0.12 -12.57
CA GLU A 54 -6.55 -1.28 -12.78
C GLU A 54 -6.51 -2.07 -11.47
N ARG A 55 -6.67 -3.38 -11.57
CA ARG A 55 -6.46 -4.28 -10.43
C ARG A 55 -4.97 -4.42 -10.19
N TYR A 56 -4.55 -4.40 -8.93
CA TYR A 56 -3.14 -4.65 -8.60
C TYR A 56 -2.68 -6.00 -9.17
N HIS A 57 -1.47 -6.05 -9.73
CA HIS A 57 -1.04 -7.22 -10.50
C HIS A 57 -0.86 -8.49 -9.64
N LYS A 58 -0.60 -8.36 -8.33
CA LYS A 58 -0.56 -9.48 -7.38
C LYS A 58 -1.91 -9.74 -6.68
N GLU A 59 -2.93 -8.93 -6.90
CA GLU A 59 -4.26 -9.12 -6.32
C GLU A 59 -4.97 -10.31 -6.98
N ARG A 60 -5.42 -11.26 -6.15
CA ARG A 60 -6.06 -12.51 -6.58
C ARG A 60 -7.49 -12.69 -6.05
N ASN A 61 -7.86 -11.96 -4.99
CA ASN A 61 -9.10 -12.11 -4.24
C ASN A 61 -10.20 -11.14 -4.68
N LEU A 62 -9.85 -10.03 -5.34
CA LEU A 62 -10.81 -9.07 -5.88
C LEU A 62 -11.12 -9.33 -7.37
N PRO A 63 -12.39 -9.21 -7.80
CA PRO A 63 -12.77 -9.25 -9.21
C PRO A 63 -12.10 -8.15 -10.04
N THR A 64 -11.95 -8.39 -11.35
CA THR A 64 -11.50 -7.40 -12.33
C THR A 64 -12.62 -6.42 -12.70
N LEU A 65 -12.27 -5.18 -13.04
CA LEU A 65 -13.20 -4.24 -13.69
C LEU A 65 -13.38 -4.61 -15.17
N ASP A 66 -14.61 -4.49 -15.68
CA ASP A 66 -14.90 -4.68 -17.12
C ASP A 66 -14.25 -3.62 -18.01
N LYS A 67 -13.94 -2.45 -17.41
CA LYS A 67 -13.45 -1.24 -18.08
C LYS A 67 -12.37 -0.62 -17.20
N THR A 68 -11.31 -0.11 -17.82
CA THR A 68 -10.18 0.49 -17.11
C THR A 68 -10.07 2.00 -17.31
N LYS A 69 -10.58 2.55 -18.43
CA LYS A 69 -10.58 4.00 -18.71
C LYS A 69 -11.89 4.68 -18.30
N PHE A 70 -11.80 5.76 -17.53
CA PHE A 70 -12.94 6.46 -16.95
C PHE A 70 -12.82 7.98 -17.05
N LEU A 71 -13.97 8.66 -17.15
CA LEU A 71 -14.10 10.09 -16.90
C LEU A 71 -14.95 10.30 -15.66
N VAL A 72 -14.38 10.94 -14.65
CA VAL A 72 -14.98 11.11 -13.33
C VAL A 72 -15.09 12.60 -13.01
N PRO A 73 -16.21 13.08 -12.40
CA PRO A 73 -16.34 14.48 -12.04
C PRO A 73 -15.23 14.94 -11.09
N ALA A 74 -14.71 16.14 -11.31
CA ALA A 74 -13.56 16.70 -10.59
C ALA A 74 -13.81 16.91 -9.08
N ASP A 75 -15.07 17.12 -8.69
CA ASP A 75 -15.53 17.47 -7.35
C ASP A 75 -15.73 16.26 -6.42
N ILE A 76 -15.81 15.04 -6.96
CA ILE A 76 -15.99 13.87 -6.09
C ILE A 76 -14.74 13.61 -5.26
N THR A 77 -14.93 13.10 -4.05
CA THR A 77 -13.83 12.74 -3.16
C THR A 77 -13.30 11.34 -3.43
N MET A 78 -12.08 11.04 -2.98
CA MET A 78 -11.51 9.70 -2.99
C MET A 78 -12.41 8.67 -2.28
N SER A 79 -13.05 9.05 -1.17
CA SER A 79 -14.02 8.18 -0.48
C SER A 79 -15.25 7.87 -1.32
N GLN A 80 -15.81 8.86 -2.01
CA GLN A 80 -16.94 8.66 -2.92
C GLN A 80 -16.52 7.79 -4.10
N PHE A 81 -15.34 8.03 -4.66
CA PHE A 81 -14.80 7.23 -5.76
C PHE A 81 -14.56 5.77 -5.35
N LEU A 82 -14.02 5.51 -4.15
CA LEU A 82 -13.88 4.17 -3.58
C LEU A 82 -15.22 3.42 -3.54
N VAL A 83 -16.29 4.08 -3.10
CA VAL A 83 -17.64 3.51 -3.09
C VAL A 83 -18.11 3.16 -4.51
N ILE A 84 -17.80 4.01 -5.51
CA ILE A 84 -18.16 3.72 -6.90
C ILE A 84 -17.41 2.49 -7.43
N ILE A 85 -16.10 2.38 -7.18
CA ILE A 85 -15.33 1.20 -7.58
C ILE A 85 -15.86 -0.05 -6.89
N ARG A 86 -16.11 0.01 -5.57
CA ARG A 86 -16.70 -1.09 -4.79
C ARG A 86 -17.98 -1.63 -5.43
N ASN A 87 -18.87 -0.72 -5.84
CA ASN A 87 -20.14 -1.08 -6.49
C ASN A 87 -19.94 -1.71 -7.88
N ARG A 88 -18.89 -1.32 -8.62
CA ARG A 88 -18.59 -1.88 -9.95
C ARG A 88 -17.97 -3.27 -9.89
N ILE A 89 -17.06 -3.54 -8.94
CA ILE A 89 -16.41 -4.85 -8.80
C ILE A 89 -17.24 -5.86 -8.00
N LYS A 90 -18.43 -5.49 -7.52
CA LYS A 90 -19.40 -6.36 -6.83
C LYS A 90 -18.79 -7.21 -5.69
N ILE A 91 -18.03 -6.57 -4.81
CA ILE A 91 -17.41 -7.28 -3.67
C ILE A 91 -18.33 -7.33 -2.45
N LYS A 92 -18.08 -8.30 -1.55
CA LYS A 92 -18.89 -8.50 -0.34
C LYS A 92 -18.75 -7.29 0.61
N PRO A 93 -19.79 -6.95 1.40
CA PRO A 93 -19.75 -5.81 2.31
C PRO A 93 -18.60 -5.82 3.33
N ASN A 94 -18.14 -7.00 3.72
CA ASN A 94 -17.03 -7.21 4.66
C ASN A 94 -15.64 -7.26 3.99
N GLN A 95 -15.56 -7.30 2.66
CA GLN A 95 -14.28 -7.34 1.96
C GLN A 95 -13.73 -5.91 1.83
N ALA A 96 -12.53 -5.68 2.35
CA ALA A 96 -11.87 -4.39 2.28
C ALA A 96 -11.34 -4.11 0.86
N LEU A 97 -11.38 -2.84 0.46
CA LEU A 97 -10.92 -2.35 -0.84
C LEU A 97 -10.11 -1.08 -0.61
N TYR A 98 -8.94 -1.00 -1.24
CA TYR A 98 -8.04 0.14 -1.17
C TYR A 98 -7.78 0.66 -2.57
N LEU A 99 -7.50 1.97 -2.66
CA LEU A 99 -7.07 2.65 -3.87
C LEU A 99 -5.65 3.19 -3.65
N ILE A 100 -4.81 3.03 -4.67
CA ILE A 100 -3.41 3.40 -4.69
C ILE A 100 -3.19 4.29 -5.90
N ILE A 101 -2.56 5.44 -5.73
CA ILE A 101 -2.21 6.34 -6.84
C ILE A 101 -0.69 6.52 -6.86
N ASN A 102 -0.05 6.27 -8.01
CA ASN A 102 1.40 6.33 -8.18
C ASN A 102 2.20 5.61 -7.08
N ASN A 103 1.77 4.39 -6.71
CA ASN A 103 2.38 3.63 -5.61
C ASN A 103 2.44 4.47 -4.32
N LYS A 104 1.32 5.11 -3.98
CA LYS A 104 1.07 5.74 -2.69
C LYS A 104 -0.30 5.33 -2.20
N SER A 105 -0.29 4.53 -1.14
CA SER A 105 -1.47 3.91 -0.54
C SER A 105 -2.30 4.84 0.37
N MET A 106 -1.89 6.09 0.59
CA MET A 106 -2.48 6.96 1.60
C MET A 106 -2.83 8.35 1.06
N LEU A 107 -3.76 8.40 0.11
CA LEU A 107 -4.45 9.65 -0.17
C LEU A 107 -5.46 9.95 0.94
N SER A 108 -5.55 11.22 1.32
CA SER A 108 -6.63 11.66 2.21
C SER A 108 -7.96 11.29 1.57
N MET A 109 -8.80 10.55 2.27
CA MET A 109 -10.13 10.15 1.78
C MET A 109 -11.05 11.34 1.49
N SER A 110 -10.71 12.53 2.02
CA SER A 110 -11.39 13.80 1.75
C SER A 110 -10.87 14.55 0.52
N MET A 111 -9.72 14.15 -0.05
CA MET A 111 -9.15 14.77 -1.25
C MET A 111 -10.10 14.59 -2.44
N THR A 112 -10.27 15.64 -3.24
CA THR A 112 -11.08 15.58 -4.47
C THR A 112 -10.30 14.96 -5.63
N MET A 113 -11.00 14.47 -6.65
CA MET A 113 -10.36 13.95 -7.87
C MET A 113 -9.55 15.02 -8.60
N ALA A 114 -9.96 16.29 -8.54
CA ALA A 114 -9.19 17.42 -9.06
C ALA A 114 -7.83 17.54 -8.36
N GLN A 115 -7.83 17.55 -7.02
CA GLN A 115 -6.61 17.64 -6.22
C GLN A 115 -5.69 16.44 -6.45
N ALA A 116 -6.26 15.23 -6.51
CA ALA A 116 -5.50 14.02 -6.80
C ALA A 116 -4.88 14.06 -8.21
N TYR A 117 -5.61 14.57 -9.20
CA TYR A 117 -5.13 14.71 -10.56
C TYR A 117 -4.01 15.76 -10.69
N GLU A 118 -4.14 16.90 -10.02
CA GLU A 118 -3.10 17.93 -10.00
C GLU A 118 -1.81 17.42 -9.35
N GLN A 119 -1.93 16.68 -8.25
CA GLN A 119 -0.78 16.22 -7.48
C GLN A 119 -0.11 14.95 -8.04
N TYR A 120 -0.87 14.09 -8.72
CA TYR A 120 -0.41 12.75 -9.11
C TYR A 120 -0.73 12.36 -10.56
N GLY A 121 -1.24 13.28 -11.37
CA GLY A 121 -1.43 13.05 -12.80
C GLY A 121 -0.11 12.69 -13.47
N ASP A 122 -0.17 11.74 -14.41
CA ASP A 122 0.97 11.39 -15.24
C ASP A 122 1.17 12.42 -16.36
N GLU A 123 2.38 12.49 -16.90
CA GLU A 123 2.69 13.38 -18.02
C GLU A 123 1.82 13.08 -19.24
N ASP A 124 1.39 11.83 -19.44
CA ASP A 124 0.50 11.46 -20.55
C ASP A 124 -0.93 12.03 -20.43
N GLY A 125 -1.24 12.65 -19.28
CA GLY A 125 -2.48 13.34 -19.02
C GLY A 125 -3.56 12.51 -18.34
N PHE A 126 -3.31 11.23 -18.04
CA PHE A 126 -4.19 10.39 -17.21
C PHE A 126 -3.78 10.40 -15.74
N LEU A 127 -4.73 10.13 -14.85
CA LEU A 127 -4.44 9.72 -13.48
C LEU A 127 -4.55 8.20 -13.35
N TYR A 128 -3.49 7.57 -12.86
CA TYR A 128 -3.39 6.12 -12.71
C TYR A 128 -3.72 5.70 -11.28
N ILE A 129 -4.73 4.83 -11.16
CA ILE A 129 -5.21 4.31 -9.89
C ILE A 129 -5.18 2.79 -9.94
N THR A 130 -4.66 2.18 -8.89
CA THR A 130 -4.70 0.73 -8.71
C THR A 130 -5.56 0.36 -7.51
N TYR A 131 -6.34 -0.71 -7.59
CA TYR A 131 -7.13 -1.21 -6.46
C TYR A 131 -6.67 -2.59 -5.98
N ALA A 132 -6.72 -2.79 -4.67
CA ALA A 132 -6.28 -4.02 -3.99
C ALA A 132 -7.08 -4.28 -2.70
N SER A 133 -7.00 -5.51 -2.19
CA SER A 133 -7.54 -5.94 -0.90
C SER A 133 -6.61 -5.59 0.25
N GLN A 134 -7.11 -5.70 1.48
CA GLN A 134 -6.32 -5.44 2.70
C GLN A 134 -5.09 -6.33 2.80
N GLU A 135 -5.23 -7.59 2.42
CA GLU A 135 -4.14 -8.57 2.49
C GLU A 135 -2.97 -8.10 1.62
N ILE A 136 -3.24 -7.67 0.39
CA ILE A 136 -2.23 -7.14 -0.53
C ILE A 136 -1.69 -5.77 -0.08
N PHE A 137 -2.55 -4.91 0.47
CA PHE A 137 -2.13 -3.62 1.04
C PHE A 137 -1.15 -3.82 2.21
N GLY A 138 -1.39 -4.79 3.09
CA GLY A 138 -0.51 -5.12 4.20
C GLY A 138 0.87 -5.61 3.76
N TYR A 139 0.97 -6.26 2.60
CA TYR A 139 2.23 -6.68 2.00
C TYR A 139 2.95 -5.57 1.20
N GLN A 140 2.33 -4.41 0.98
CA GLN A 140 2.81 -3.36 0.07
C GLN A 140 2.59 -1.94 0.61
N GLY A 141 3.02 -1.70 1.85
CA GLY A 141 3.40 -0.34 2.22
C GLY A 141 4.59 0.10 1.36
N ASP A 142 4.35 0.94 0.36
CA ASP A 142 5.32 1.50 -0.57
C ASP A 142 6.64 1.88 0.11
N MET A 143 7.75 1.27 -0.31
CA MET A 143 9.11 1.63 0.17
C MET A 143 9.37 3.14 0.04
N THR A 144 8.76 3.85 -0.92
CA THR A 144 8.96 5.31 -1.08
C THR A 144 8.16 6.17 -0.10
N GLY A 145 7.00 5.69 0.37
CA GLY A 145 6.16 6.35 1.36
C GLY A 145 6.59 6.04 2.78
N LEU A 146 6.92 4.78 3.06
CA LEU A 146 7.47 4.36 4.35
C LEU A 146 8.84 4.98 4.59
N ASN A 147 9.73 5.08 3.60
CA ASN A 147 10.99 5.80 3.79
C ASN A 147 10.78 7.28 4.14
N LYS A 148 9.76 7.94 3.59
CA LYS A 148 9.40 9.32 3.98
C LYS A 148 8.83 9.37 5.39
N GLU A 149 7.98 8.41 5.76
CA GLU A 149 7.44 8.30 7.11
C GLU A 149 8.54 8.06 8.15
N VAL A 150 9.42 7.08 7.90
CA VAL A 150 10.60 6.77 8.71
C VAL A 150 11.48 7.99 8.83
N LYS A 151 11.75 8.70 7.73
CA LYS A 151 12.54 9.93 7.78
C LYS A 151 11.91 10.97 8.72
N VAL A 152 10.62 11.24 8.59
CA VAL A 152 9.90 12.16 9.49
C VAL A 152 9.93 11.67 10.95
N ILE A 153 9.76 10.38 11.18
CA ILE A 153 9.80 9.75 12.50
C ILE A 153 11.20 9.87 13.11
N ARG A 154 12.25 9.60 12.34
CA ARG A 154 13.66 9.66 12.78
C ARG A 154 14.10 11.11 13.02
N ASP A 155 13.64 12.05 12.20
CA ASP A 155 13.87 13.48 12.42
C ASP A 155 13.19 13.95 13.73
N ARG A 156 11.98 13.46 14.03
CA ARG A 156 11.23 13.80 15.24
C ARG A 156 11.72 13.07 16.50
N PHE A 157 12.18 11.82 16.35
CA PHE A 157 12.59 10.93 17.43
C PHE A 157 13.96 10.29 17.11
N PRO A 158 15.05 11.08 17.15
CA PRO A 158 16.37 10.63 16.68
C PRO A 158 16.96 9.45 17.47
N ASN A 159 16.62 9.35 18.76
CA ASN A 159 17.10 8.28 19.64
C ASN A 159 16.19 7.03 19.64
N LYS A 160 15.22 6.96 18.71
CA LYS A 160 14.31 5.83 18.59
C LYS A 160 14.39 5.17 17.23
N ILE A 161 14.22 3.85 17.25
CA ILE A 161 14.20 2.98 16.09
C ILE A 161 12.74 2.62 15.77
N PRO A 162 12.26 2.91 14.55
CA PRO A 162 10.97 2.46 14.08
C PRO A 162 11.04 1.00 13.63
N LEU A 163 10.15 0.17 14.15
CA LEU A 163 10.14 -1.25 13.81
C LEU A 163 8.75 -1.87 13.86
N PHE A 164 8.57 -2.90 13.02
CA PHE A 164 7.41 -3.78 13.03
C PHE A 164 7.74 -5.06 13.80
N VAL A 165 6.78 -5.54 14.60
CA VAL A 165 6.86 -6.79 15.36
C VAL A 165 5.64 -7.64 15.04
N GLU A 166 5.87 -8.76 14.36
CA GLU A 166 4.81 -9.60 13.83
C GLU A 166 4.97 -11.05 14.26
N ARG A 167 3.85 -11.76 14.40
CA ARG A 167 3.90 -13.18 14.69
C ARG A 167 4.31 -13.91 13.42
N PHE A 168 5.19 -14.90 13.55
CA PHE A 168 5.55 -15.74 12.41
C PHE A 168 4.31 -16.41 11.81
N ALA A 169 4.18 -16.46 10.49
CA ALA A 169 2.93 -16.86 9.83
C ALA A 169 2.44 -18.27 10.22
N LYS A 170 3.38 -19.19 10.49
CA LYS A 170 3.09 -20.58 10.89
C LYS A 170 2.87 -20.75 12.41
N GLU A 171 3.13 -19.71 13.20
CA GLU A 171 3.04 -19.76 14.66
C GLU A 171 1.59 -19.61 15.14
N LYS A 172 1.19 -20.43 16.11
CA LYS A 172 -0.19 -20.53 16.62
C LYS A 172 -0.29 -20.53 18.15
N GLU A 173 0.77 -20.88 18.86
CA GLU A 173 0.79 -21.05 20.31
C GLU A 173 0.94 -19.73 21.05
N VAL A 174 1.70 -18.79 20.49
CA VAL A 174 1.88 -17.46 21.10
C VAL A 174 0.80 -16.47 20.66
N PRO A 175 0.30 -15.62 21.58
CA PRO A 175 -0.71 -14.61 21.26
C PRO A 175 -0.26 -13.61 20.20
N VAL A 176 -1.22 -13.04 19.47
CA VAL A 176 -0.97 -11.91 18.57
C VAL A 176 -0.89 -10.62 19.39
N LEU A 177 0.14 -9.81 19.16
CA LEU A 177 0.24 -8.46 19.73
C LEU A 177 -0.90 -7.57 19.22
N GLY A 178 -1.53 -6.82 20.13
CA GLY A 178 -2.56 -5.83 19.75
C GLY A 178 -2.04 -4.63 18.96
N ARG A 179 -0.72 -4.39 18.96
CA ARG A 179 -0.04 -3.38 18.13
C ARG A 179 1.24 -4.00 17.58
N ASN A 180 1.49 -3.84 16.29
CA ASN A 180 2.70 -4.35 15.61
C ASN A 180 3.74 -3.26 15.32
N LYS A 181 3.41 -1.97 15.39
CA LYS A 181 4.37 -0.87 15.13
C LYS A 181 4.90 -0.25 16.43
N PHE A 182 6.22 -0.12 16.52
CA PHE A 182 6.92 0.35 17.72
C PHE A 182 7.95 1.43 17.41
N LEU A 183 8.19 2.30 18.39
CA LEU A 183 9.33 3.21 18.44
C LEU A 183 10.15 2.86 19.69
N VAL A 184 11.31 2.25 19.49
CA VAL A 184 12.10 1.63 20.57
C VAL A 184 13.40 2.41 20.78
N PRO A 185 13.83 2.68 22.03
CA PRO A 185 15.11 3.33 22.28
C PRO A 185 16.26 2.55 21.62
N GLN A 186 17.16 3.28 20.96
CA GLN A 186 18.21 2.69 20.12
C GLN A 186 19.28 1.93 20.93
N GLU A 187 19.46 2.29 22.19
CA GLU A 187 20.39 1.69 23.16
C GLU A 187 19.89 0.38 23.78
N LEU A 188 18.60 0.09 23.63
CA LEU A 188 17.99 -1.11 24.20
C LEU A 188 18.56 -2.36 23.53
N THR A 189 18.83 -3.42 24.29
CA THR A 189 19.37 -4.67 23.72
C THR A 189 18.27 -5.59 23.21
N MET A 190 18.61 -6.50 22.28
CA MET A 190 17.68 -7.51 21.80
C MET A 190 17.08 -8.37 22.92
N SER A 191 17.85 -8.70 23.96
CA SER A 191 17.33 -9.38 25.16
C SER A 191 16.33 -8.55 25.95
N GLN A 192 16.63 -7.27 26.18
CA GLN A 192 15.69 -6.37 26.83
C GLN A 192 14.41 -6.20 26.00
N PHE A 193 14.55 -6.17 24.67
CA PHE A 193 13.40 -6.07 23.78
C PHE A 193 12.53 -7.33 23.82
N LEU A 194 13.16 -8.50 23.75
CA LEU A 194 12.49 -9.79 23.93
C LEU A 194 11.71 -9.81 25.26
N TYR A 195 12.31 -9.36 26.36
CA TYR A 195 11.62 -9.25 27.65
C TYR A 195 10.38 -8.34 27.60
N ILE A 196 10.47 -7.18 26.93
CA ILE A 196 9.33 -6.28 26.72
C ILE A 196 8.22 -6.98 25.95
N ILE A 197 8.55 -7.68 24.86
CA ILE A 197 7.56 -8.40 24.05
C ILE A 197 6.89 -9.52 24.85
N ARG A 198 7.66 -10.30 25.62
CA ARG A 198 7.13 -11.33 26.52
C ARG A 198 6.14 -10.75 27.53
N THR A 199 6.52 -9.64 28.17
CA THR A 199 5.67 -8.95 29.14
C THR A 199 4.37 -8.46 28.49
N LYS A 200 4.44 -7.87 27.27
CA LYS A 200 3.27 -7.40 26.54
C LYS A 200 2.30 -8.52 26.13
N MET A 201 2.82 -9.73 25.93
CA MET A 201 2.02 -10.92 25.61
C MET A 201 1.54 -11.68 26.85
N ASN A 202 1.96 -11.26 28.05
CA ASN A 202 1.71 -11.98 29.30
C ASN A 202 2.15 -13.45 29.24
N LEU A 203 3.31 -13.72 28.66
CA LEU A 203 3.87 -15.07 28.55
C LEU A 203 4.45 -15.54 29.88
N ARG A 204 4.33 -16.85 30.15
CA ARG A 204 4.98 -17.49 31.30
C ARG A 204 6.47 -17.68 31.02
N ASP A 205 7.30 -17.67 32.06
CA ASP A 205 8.76 -17.87 31.94
C ASP A 205 9.15 -19.18 31.25
N SER A 206 8.34 -20.22 31.43
CA SER A 206 8.55 -21.53 30.80
C SER A 206 8.25 -21.57 29.29
N GLN A 207 7.54 -20.58 28.75
CA GLN A 207 7.24 -20.53 27.32
C GLN A 207 8.41 -19.92 26.56
N ALA A 208 8.97 -20.66 25.59
CA ALA A 208 10.04 -20.16 24.75
C ALA A 208 9.52 -19.14 23.73
N LEU A 209 10.25 -18.04 23.53
CA LEU A 209 9.95 -17.04 22.51
C LEU A 209 11.26 -16.57 21.89
N TYR A 210 11.32 -16.60 20.56
CA TYR A 210 12.46 -16.17 19.77
C TYR A 210 12.07 -14.96 18.94
N LEU A 211 13.04 -14.07 18.72
CA LEU A 211 12.92 -12.97 17.78
C LEU A 211 13.83 -13.23 16.58
N LEU A 212 13.29 -13.00 15.40
CA LEU A 212 14.00 -13.08 14.13
C LEU A 212 13.90 -11.74 13.44
N VAL A 213 14.99 -11.32 12.83
CA VAL A 213 15.03 -10.14 12.01
C VAL A 213 14.79 -10.54 10.56
N ASN A 214 13.90 -9.82 9.89
CA ASN A 214 13.49 -10.07 8.50
C ASN A 214 13.10 -11.54 8.26
N GLU A 215 12.34 -12.12 9.19
CA GLU A 215 11.84 -13.51 9.21
C GLU A 215 12.90 -14.63 9.23
N LYS A 216 14.18 -14.32 9.13
CA LYS A 216 15.23 -15.33 8.84
C LYS A 216 16.43 -15.27 9.77
N VAL A 217 16.77 -14.10 10.28
CA VAL A 217 18.06 -13.89 10.97
C VAL A 217 17.84 -13.91 12.48
N ILE A 218 18.45 -14.86 13.17
CA ILE A 218 18.58 -14.79 14.63
C ILE A 218 19.80 -13.92 14.92
N VAL A 219 19.59 -12.82 15.63
CA VAL A 219 20.64 -11.88 16.02
C VAL A 219 21.10 -12.13 17.45
N SER A 220 22.32 -11.68 17.78
CA SER A 220 22.83 -11.81 19.15
C SER A 220 21.96 -11.02 20.13
N HIS A 221 21.64 -11.67 21.25
CA HIS A 221 20.94 -11.14 22.40
C HIS A 221 21.55 -9.86 22.99
N SER A 222 22.87 -9.69 22.86
CA SER A 222 23.60 -8.52 23.38
C SER A 222 23.60 -7.32 22.44
N MET A 223 23.24 -7.48 21.16
CA MET A 223 23.23 -6.37 20.22
C MET A 223 22.17 -5.34 20.62
N THR A 224 22.51 -4.06 20.43
CA THR A 224 21.56 -2.96 20.63
C THR A 224 20.62 -2.84 19.43
N MET A 225 19.44 -2.24 19.65
CA MET A 225 18.48 -1.96 18.57
C MET A 225 19.10 -1.12 17.46
N ALA A 226 20.01 -0.19 17.78
CA ALA A 226 20.78 0.58 16.80
C ALA A 226 21.63 -0.34 15.91
N GLN A 227 22.43 -1.22 16.52
CA GLN A 227 23.30 -2.14 15.77
C GLN A 227 22.50 -3.10 14.88
N VAL A 228 21.37 -3.60 15.38
CA VAL A 228 20.48 -4.46 14.59
C VAL A 228 19.84 -3.67 13.44
N TYR A 229 19.39 -2.45 13.69
CA TYR A 229 18.80 -1.59 12.66
C TYR A 229 19.80 -1.26 11.55
N ASP A 230 21.02 -0.84 11.89
CA ASP A 230 22.04 -0.49 10.90
C ASP A 230 22.43 -1.68 10.02
N GLN A 231 22.40 -2.89 10.56
CA GLN A 231 22.75 -4.11 9.84
C GLN A 231 21.59 -4.69 9.02
N PHE A 232 20.35 -4.52 9.47
CA PHE A 232 19.22 -5.31 8.97
C PHE A 232 17.96 -4.50 8.68
N GLN A 233 18.00 -3.17 8.67
CA GLN A 233 16.86 -2.36 8.21
C GLN A 233 16.40 -2.82 6.83
N SER A 234 15.08 -2.89 6.66
CA SER A 234 14.47 -3.23 5.38
C SER A 234 14.47 -2.03 4.44
N ALA A 235 14.19 -2.28 3.15
CA ALA A 235 14.16 -1.25 2.11
C ALA A 235 13.06 -0.19 2.32
N ASP A 236 12.11 -0.44 3.22
CA ASP A 236 11.08 0.50 3.64
C ASP A 236 11.52 1.43 4.79
N GLY A 237 12.74 1.25 5.32
CA GLY A 237 13.29 2.04 6.43
C GLY A 237 12.81 1.59 7.82
N PHE A 238 12.03 0.52 7.92
CA PHE A 238 11.70 -0.10 9.21
C PHE A 238 12.62 -1.28 9.47
N LEU A 239 12.86 -1.57 10.74
CA LEU A 239 13.35 -2.88 11.15
C LEU A 239 12.17 -3.84 11.30
N HIS A 240 12.24 -5.01 10.69
CA HIS A 240 11.18 -6.02 10.79
C HIS A 240 11.62 -7.13 11.72
N ILE A 241 10.86 -7.33 12.80
CA ILE A 241 11.08 -8.38 13.78
C ILE A 241 9.88 -9.32 13.76
N THR A 242 10.16 -10.61 13.70
CA THR A 242 9.16 -11.66 13.77
C THR A 242 9.36 -12.47 15.04
N TYR A 243 8.29 -12.87 15.71
CA TYR A 243 8.37 -13.72 16.89
C TYR A 243 7.71 -15.08 16.68
N ALA A 244 8.33 -16.13 17.21
CA ALA A 244 7.82 -17.49 17.21
C ALA A 244 8.40 -18.32 18.36
N THR A 245 7.82 -19.49 18.59
CA THR A 245 8.37 -20.55 19.43
C THR A 245 9.41 -21.36 18.65
N GLN A 246 10.33 -22.05 19.35
CA GLN A 246 11.44 -22.79 18.73
C GLN A 246 10.99 -23.84 17.71
N GLN A 247 9.79 -24.39 17.89
CA GLN A 247 9.27 -25.53 17.14
C GLN A 247 8.93 -25.19 15.68
N VAL A 248 8.99 -23.91 15.29
CA VAL A 248 8.61 -23.44 13.96
C VAL A 248 9.82 -23.27 13.02
N PHE A 249 11.05 -23.44 13.54
CA PHE A 249 12.30 -23.29 12.77
C PHE A 249 12.85 -24.61 12.20
N GLY A 250 12.12 -25.72 12.40
CA GLY A 250 12.43 -27.05 11.87
C GLY A 250 11.85 -27.31 10.49
#